data_AF-A0A942ZVD6-F1
#
_entry.id   AF-A0A942ZVD6-F1
#
_cell.length_a   1.000
_cell.length_b   1.000
_cell.length_c   1.000
_cell.angle_alpha   90.00
_cell.angle_beta   90.00
_cell.angle_gamma   90.00
#
_symmetry.space_group_name_H-M   'P 1'
#
loop_
_entity.id
_entity.type
_entity.pdbx_description
1 polymer ?
#
loop_
_entity_poly.entity_id
_entity_poly.type
_entity_poly.pdbx_seq_one_letter_code
_entity_poly.pdbx_strand_id
1 'polypeptide(L)'
;MGWQNKESKQGSNNKNIDKKLINDKLKNNIGNIKSSVEKAGSAFENKTKVINLNKDYILWGIGTAFFLVTAIWSITFAINSKTNTAINRAYEALDTNLIYNGVFIEEVNIGCLTKEQAIKKATNEYAKPRLERTFTISSGSYSKDVTYEDLGASYDIAKTVKEAYQLGRSGSKAKQLEKAENLEDRKEYLVSSLSIDKSKMKSTLNEIAKEVEGNVIDGEVNVDALMENLEKDMLIGQNDIVYNIPIKY
;
A
#
# COMPACT_ATOMS: atom_id res chain seq x y z
N MET A 1 -113.50 -50.16 3.29
CA MET A 1 -112.20 -49.84 2.67
C MET A 1 -112.45 -48.73 1.67
N GLY A 2 -111.78 -47.57 1.79
CA GLY A 2 -111.95 -46.47 0.83
C GLY A 2 -111.89 -45.12 1.52
N TRP A 3 -110.75 -44.47 1.38
CA TRP A 3 -110.36 -43.21 1.98
C TRP A 3 -111.00 -41.98 1.30
N GLN A 4 -110.76 -40.83 1.94
CA GLN A 4 -110.82 -39.43 1.46
C GLN A 4 -112.09 -38.69 1.88
N ASN A 5 -111.99 -37.45 2.38
CA ASN A 5 -111.26 -36.38 1.73
C ASN A 5 -110.76 -35.29 2.69
N LYS A 6 -109.65 -34.66 2.31
CA LYS A 6 -109.03 -33.53 2.99
C LYS A 6 -109.25 -32.30 2.12
N GLU A 7 -109.88 -31.27 2.66
CA GLU A 7 -109.98 -29.96 2.02
C GLU A 7 -109.19 -28.88 2.78
N SER A 8 -108.76 -27.89 1.99
CA SER A 8 -108.55 -26.47 2.33
C SER A 8 -107.27 -26.10 3.10
N LYS A 9 -106.73 -24.88 3.03
CA LYS A 9 -106.60 -23.75 2.07
C LYS A 9 -105.71 -22.74 2.81
N GLN A 10 -104.93 -21.94 2.07
CA GLN A 10 -104.46 -20.58 2.37
C GLN A 10 -103.68 -20.23 3.66
N GLY A 11 -102.50 -19.63 3.46
CA GLY A 11 -102.30 -18.19 3.70
C GLY A 11 -101.89 -17.69 5.09
N SER A 12 -100.77 -16.94 5.11
CA SER A 12 -100.43 -15.88 6.09
C SER A 12 -99.93 -16.27 7.49
N ASN A 13 -98.69 -16.77 7.60
CA ASN A 13 -97.93 -16.68 8.87
C ASN A 13 -96.39 -16.60 8.77
N ASN A 14 -95.80 -16.40 7.57
CA ASN A 14 -94.36 -16.57 7.39
C ASN A 14 -93.51 -15.29 7.55
N LYS A 15 -94.08 -14.08 7.42
CA LYS A 15 -93.28 -12.84 7.29
C LYS A 15 -92.77 -12.22 8.61
N ASN A 16 -93.32 -12.62 9.76
CA ASN A 16 -92.99 -12.01 11.06
C ASN A 16 -92.02 -12.88 11.90
N ILE A 17 -92.03 -14.20 11.69
CA ILE A 17 -91.11 -15.16 12.31
C ILE A 17 -89.70 -14.97 11.74
N ASP A 18 -89.60 -14.74 10.43
CA ASP A 18 -88.32 -14.53 9.73
C ASP A 18 -87.59 -13.26 10.22
N LYS A 19 -88.28 -12.14 10.45
CA LYS A 19 -87.64 -10.89 10.88
C LYS A 19 -87.03 -10.98 12.28
N LYS A 20 -87.69 -11.67 13.21
CA LYS A 20 -87.18 -11.86 14.59
C LYS A 20 -85.96 -12.78 14.60
N LEU A 21 -86.02 -13.88 13.86
CA LEU A 21 -84.90 -14.83 13.71
C LEU A 21 -83.69 -14.17 13.04
N ILE A 22 -83.90 -13.29 12.06
CA ILE A 22 -82.84 -12.53 11.39
C ILE A 22 -82.20 -11.53 12.37
N ASN A 23 -82.99 -10.82 13.18
CA ASN A 23 -82.48 -9.83 14.13
C ASN A 23 -81.67 -10.48 15.27
N ASP A 24 -82.11 -11.64 15.77
CA ASP A 24 -81.40 -12.38 16.81
C ASP A 24 -80.07 -12.96 16.28
N LYS A 25 -80.04 -13.44 15.04
CA LYS A 25 -78.80 -13.86 14.37
C LYS A 25 -77.82 -12.69 14.17
N LEU A 26 -78.31 -11.51 13.81
CA LEU A 26 -77.48 -10.30 13.65
C LEU A 26 -76.88 -9.84 14.99
N LYS A 27 -77.67 -9.80 16.06
CA LYS A 27 -77.18 -9.43 17.40
C LYS A 27 -76.11 -10.40 17.91
N ASN A 28 -76.30 -11.70 17.72
CA ASN A 28 -75.31 -12.71 18.11
C ASN A 28 -74.01 -12.59 17.30
N ASN A 29 -74.09 -12.32 15.99
CA ASN A 29 -72.90 -12.09 15.18
C ASN A 29 -72.14 -10.83 15.60
N ILE A 30 -72.83 -9.74 15.93
CA ILE A 30 -72.20 -8.49 16.39
C ILE A 30 -71.50 -8.68 17.74
N GLY A 31 -72.10 -9.43 18.67
CA GLY A 31 -71.46 -9.77 19.95
C GLY A 31 -70.19 -10.62 19.77
N ASN A 32 -70.24 -11.62 18.87
CA ASN A 32 -69.09 -12.46 18.56
C ASN A 32 -67.96 -11.66 17.91
N ILE A 33 -68.28 -10.72 17.00
CA ILE A 33 -67.31 -9.83 16.37
C ILE A 33 -66.66 -8.91 17.43
N LYS A 34 -67.44 -8.31 18.34
CA LYS A 34 -66.92 -7.43 19.39
C LYS A 34 -65.94 -8.16 20.32
N SER A 35 -66.29 -9.38 20.74
CA SER A 35 -65.40 -10.21 21.58
C SER A 35 -64.11 -10.63 20.84
N SER A 36 -64.19 -10.82 19.52
CA SER A 36 -63.03 -11.15 18.69
C SER A 36 -62.12 -9.93 18.48
N VAL A 37 -62.69 -8.73 18.39
CA VAL A 37 -61.96 -7.46 18.29
C VAL A 37 -61.27 -7.10 19.61
N GLU A 38 -61.88 -7.33 20.77
CA GLU A 38 -61.24 -7.14 22.08
C GLU A 38 -60.09 -8.14 22.33
N LYS A 39 -60.27 -9.41 21.91
CA LYS A 39 -59.20 -10.42 21.93
C LYS A 39 -58.07 -10.08 20.94
N ALA A 40 -58.40 -9.52 19.77
CA ALA A 40 -57.40 -9.05 18.83
C ALA A 40 -56.64 -7.84 19.39
N GLY A 41 -57.33 -6.84 19.94
CA GLY A 41 -56.70 -5.65 20.54
C GLY A 41 -55.72 -5.99 21.66
N SER A 42 -56.13 -6.85 22.60
CA SER A 42 -55.27 -7.32 23.69
C SER A 42 -54.11 -8.21 23.20
N ALA A 43 -54.29 -9.01 22.15
CA ALA A 43 -53.21 -9.77 21.53
C ALA A 43 -52.21 -8.89 20.76
N PHE A 44 -52.67 -7.79 20.16
CA PHE A 44 -51.81 -6.80 19.49
C PHE A 44 -51.03 -5.96 20.52
N GLU A 45 -51.64 -5.55 21.62
CA GLU A 45 -50.98 -4.81 22.71
C GLU A 45 -49.93 -5.66 23.45
N ASN A 46 -50.19 -6.97 23.60
CA ASN A 46 -49.22 -7.90 24.15
C ASN A 46 -48.06 -8.18 23.16
N LYS A 47 -48.36 -8.30 21.85
CA LYS A 47 -47.35 -8.42 20.79
C LYS A 47 -46.45 -7.16 20.71
N THR A 48 -46.98 -5.96 20.84
CA THR A 48 -46.16 -4.73 20.82
C THR A 48 -45.26 -4.59 22.05
N LYS A 49 -45.69 -5.06 23.24
CA LYS A 49 -44.83 -5.14 24.44
C LYS A 49 -43.65 -6.11 24.30
N VAL A 50 -43.85 -7.30 23.72
CA VAL A 50 -42.74 -8.26 23.51
C VAL A 50 -41.75 -7.82 22.43
N ILE A 51 -42.16 -6.99 21.46
CA ILE A 51 -41.26 -6.46 20.42
C ILE A 51 -40.31 -5.38 20.98
N ASN A 52 -40.65 -4.72 22.08
CA ASN A 52 -39.78 -3.72 22.74
C ASN A 52 -38.85 -4.30 23.82
N LEU A 53 -38.98 -5.58 24.19
CA LEU A 53 -38.10 -6.23 25.19
C LEU A 53 -36.89 -6.96 24.58
N ASN A 54 -36.73 -6.96 23.26
CA ASN A 54 -35.63 -7.68 22.58
C ASN A 54 -34.80 -6.83 21.61
N LYS A 55 -35.05 -5.51 21.50
CA LYS A 55 -34.18 -4.64 20.68
C LYS A 55 -32.80 -4.48 21.30
N ASP A 56 -32.71 -4.41 22.63
CA ASP A 56 -31.43 -4.18 23.32
C ASP A 56 -30.51 -5.42 23.27
N TYR A 57 -31.06 -6.64 23.37
CA TYR A 57 -30.29 -7.88 23.27
C TYR A 57 -29.87 -8.23 21.85
N ILE A 58 -30.68 -7.90 20.84
CA ILE A 58 -30.30 -8.09 19.43
C ILE A 58 -29.23 -7.07 19.03
N LEU A 59 -29.32 -5.82 19.51
CA LEU A 59 -28.33 -4.78 19.24
C LEU A 59 -26.98 -5.06 19.95
N TRP A 60 -27.01 -5.54 21.19
CA TRP A 60 -25.79 -5.98 21.90
C TRP A 60 -25.24 -7.31 21.36
N GLY A 61 -26.11 -8.22 20.93
CA GLY A 61 -25.74 -9.50 20.28
C GLY A 61 -25.07 -9.32 18.92
N ILE A 62 -25.56 -8.38 18.09
CA ILE A 62 -24.91 -8.02 16.82
C ILE A 62 -23.58 -7.31 17.09
N GLY A 63 -23.53 -6.39 18.08
CA GLY A 63 -22.29 -5.73 18.48
C GLY A 63 -21.22 -6.72 18.95
N THR A 64 -21.55 -7.61 19.89
CA THR A 64 -20.63 -8.64 20.41
C THR A 64 -20.19 -9.65 19.34
N ALA A 65 -21.09 -10.07 18.44
CA ALA A 65 -20.74 -10.90 17.29
C ALA A 65 -19.81 -10.17 16.30
N PHE A 66 -20.02 -8.88 16.06
CA PHE A 66 -19.14 -8.06 15.22
C PHE A 66 -17.75 -7.92 15.85
N PHE A 67 -17.67 -7.69 17.16
CA PHE A 67 -16.40 -7.63 17.90
C PHE A 67 -15.62 -8.96 17.85
N LEU A 68 -16.29 -10.11 17.94
CA LEU A 68 -15.64 -11.43 17.82
C LEU A 68 -15.14 -11.69 16.40
N VAL A 69 -15.92 -11.33 15.36
CA VAL A 69 -15.46 -11.45 13.97
C VAL A 69 -14.30 -10.51 13.67
N THR A 70 -14.33 -9.26 14.18
CA THR A 70 -13.19 -8.34 14.04
C THR A 70 -11.98 -8.78 14.86
N ALA A 71 -12.16 -9.40 16.03
CA ALA A 71 -11.06 -9.94 16.82
C ALA A 71 -10.43 -11.15 16.13
N ILE A 72 -11.24 -12.03 15.53
CA ILE A 72 -10.74 -13.14 14.71
C ILE A 72 -10.02 -12.59 13.46
N TRP A 73 -10.59 -11.61 12.75
CA TRP A 73 -9.91 -10.94 11.64
C TRP A 73 -8.63 -10.22 12.08
N SER A 74 -8.61 -9.62 13.27
CA SER A 74 -7.44 -8.94 13.82
C SER A 74 -6.37 -9.93 14.28
N ILE A 75 -6.76 -11.11 14.78
CA ILE A 75 -5.85 -12.20 15.10
C ILE A 75 -5.33 -12.85 13.81
N THR A 76 -6.16 -13.06 12.79
CA THR A 76 -5.73 -13.54 11.47
C THR A 76 -4.86 -12.51 10.75
N PHE A 77 -5.16 -11.22 10.83
CA PHE A 77 -4.32 -10.13 10.32
C PHE A 77 -3.03 -10.00 11.14
N ALA A 78 -3.07 -10.17 12.47
CA ALA A 78 -1.88 -10.17 13.32
C ALA A 78 -0.97 -11.38 13.04
N ILE A 79 -1.54 -12.57 12.87
CA ILE A 79 -0.83 -13.78 12.46
C ILE A 79 -0.28 -13.58 11.04
N ASN A 80 -1.09 -13.17 10.05
CA ASN A 80 -0.61 -12.90 8.68
C ASN A 80 0.39 -11.74 8.58
N SER A 81 0.33 -10.75 9.48
CA SER A 81 1.28 -9.63 9.53
C SER A 81 2.62 -10.02 10.17
N LYS A 82 2.68 -11.13 10.92
CA LYS A 82 3.88 -11.56 11.67
C LYS A 82 4.42 -12.94 11.33
N THR A 83 3.69 -13.80 10.62
CA THR A 83 4.15 -15.18 10.33
C THR A 83 4.46 -15.47 8.86
N ASN A 84 4.50 -14.46 7.99
CA ASN A 84 4.81 -14.63 6.55
C ASN A 84 5.76 -13.55 6.00
N THR A 85 6.95 -13.34 6.58
CA THR A 85 7.87 -12.31 6.06
C THR A 85 9.30 -12.75 5.81
N ALA A 86 9.85 -13.68 6.60
CA ALA A 86 11.25 -14.09 6.42
C ALA A 86 11.39 -15.42 5.68
N ILE A 87 10.81 -16.48 6.26
CA ILE A 87 11.00 -17.85 5.79
C ILE A 87 10.36 -18.03 4.41
N ASN A 88 9.11 -17.63 4.18
CA ASN A 88 8.49 -17.77 2.84
C ASN A 88 9.19 -16.92 1.77
N ARG A 89 9.74 -15.74 2.10
CA ARG A 89 10.51 -14.92 1.15
C ARG A 89 11.90 -15.48 0.90
N ALA A 90 12.55 -16.04 1.91
CA ALA A 90 13.82 -16.75 1.76
C ALA A 90 13.65 -17.99 0.88
N TYR A 91 12.60 -18.78 1.11
CA TYR A 91 12.26 -19.94 0.29
C TYR A 91 11.85 -19.55 -1.14
N GLU A 92 11.05 -18.49 -1.35
CA GLU A 92 10.77 -17.96 -2.68
C GLU A 92 12.05 -17.46 -3.37
N ALA A 93 12.91 -16.72 -2.67
CA ALA A 93 14.15 -16.21 -3.24
C ALA A 93 15.16 -17.32 -3.57
N LEU A 94 15.16 -18.44 -2.85
CA LEU A 94 16.03 -19.58 -3.15
C LEU A 94 15.78 -20.14 -4.57
N ASP A 95 14.51 -20.16 -5.02
CA ASP A 95 14.11 -20.69 -6.32
C ASP A 95 13.72 -19.61 -7.38
N THR A 96 13.59 -18.33 -6.99
CA THR A 96 13.26 -17.21 -7.89
C THR A 96 14.47 -16.32 -8.19
N ASN A 97 14.35 -15.48 -9.24
CA ASN A 97 15.36 -14.48 -9.65
C ASN A 97 15.32 -13.20 -8.77
N LEU A 98 15.02 -13.35 -7.47
CA LEU A 98 14.93 -12.25 -6.49
C LEU A 98 16.23 -12.12 -5.69
N ILE A 99 16.55 -10.90 -5.25
CA ILE A 99 17.63 -10.66 -4.28
C ILE A 99 17.12 -11.05 -2.88
N TYR A 100 17.97 -11.66 -2.07
CA TYR A 100 17.59 -12.01 -0.69
C TYR A 100 17.15 -10.78 0.10
N ASN A 101 16.20 -10.99 1.01
CA ASN A 101 15.73 -9.93 1.89
C ASN A 101 16.88 -9.42 2.76
N GLY A 102 16.80 -8.15 3.18
CA GLY A 102 17.81 -7.51 4.02
C GLY A 102 19.08 -7.08 3.28
N VAL A 103 19.12 -7.14 1.94
CA VAL A 103 20.23 -6.58 1.15
C VAL A 103 19.92 -5.15 0.70
N PHE A 104 20.87 -4.26 0.90
CA PHE A 104 20.80 -2.84 0.59
C PHE A 104 21.96 -2.44 -0.32
N ILE A 105 21.71 -1.48 -1.21
CA ILE A 105 22.78 -0.67 -1.80
C ILE A 105 22.76 0.63 -1.03
N GLU A 106 23.77 0.82 -0.18
CA GLU A 106 23.85 1.99 0.70
C GLU A 106 22.56 2.12 1.51
N GLU A 107 21.83 3.23 1.47
CA GLU A 107 20.55 3.36 2.17
C GLU A 107 19.36 2.68 1.48
N VAL A 108 19.49 2.23 0.23
CA VAL A 108 18.36 1.75 -0.59
C VAL A 108 18.16 0.24 -0.43
N ASN A 109 17.00 -0.15 0.11
CA ASN A 109 16.60 -1.55 0.18
C ASN A 109 16.32 -2.13 -1.22
N ILE A 110 17.06 -3.16 -1.60
CA ILE A 110 16.89 -3.90 -2.86
C ILE A 110 16.49 -5.36 -2.65
N GLY A 111 16.27 -5.78 -1.41
CA GLY A 111 15.79 -7.11 -1.07
C GLY A 111 14.40 -7.38 -1.64
N CYS A 112 14.14 -8.66 -1.98
CA CYS A 112 12.89 -9.13 -2.58
C CYS A 112 12.55 -8.50 -3.94
N LEU A 113 13.51 -7.85 -4.61
CA LEU A 113 13.36 -7.32 -5.96
C LEU A 113 14.08 -8.21 -6.98
N THR A 114 13.62 -8.20 -8.23
CA THR A 114 14.44 -8.74 -9.33
C THR A 114 15.64 -7.82 -9.56
N LYS A 115 16.67 -8.32 -10.25
CA LYS A 115 17.85 -7.50 -10.60
C LYS A 115 17.45 -6.22 -11.35
N GLU A 116 16.51 -6.31 -12.29
CA GLU A 116 16.06 -5.17 -13.10
C GLU A 116 15.32 -4.13 -12.25
N GLN A 117 14.47 -4.59 -11.32
CA GLN A 117 13.77 -3.71 -10.38
C GLN A 117 14.73 -3.06 -9.39
N ALA A 118 15.70 -3.82 -8.88
CA ALA A 118 16.74 -3.32 -7.98
C ALA A 118 17.62 -2.27 -8.66
N ILE A 119 18.05 -2.51 -9.90
CA ILE A 119 18.81 -1.52 -10.68
C ILE A 119 17.99 -0.24 -10.82
N LYS A 120 16.73 -0.34 -11.28
CA LYS A 120 15.87 0.83 -11.45
C LYS A 120 15.68 1.60 -10.14
N LYS A 121 15.45 0.90 -9.03
CA LYS A 121 15.24 1.50 -7.71
C LYS A 121 16.50 2.19 -7.21
N ALA A 122 17.63 1.50 -7.18
CA ALA A 122 18.91 2.05 -6.73
C ALA A 122 19.40 3.19 -7.65
N THR A 123 19.20 3.11 -8.97
CA THR A 123 19.52 4.23 -9.86
C THR A 123 18.71 5.48 -9.51
N ASN A 124 17.40 5.35 -9.27
CA ASN A 124 16.56 6.51 -9.00
C ASN A 124 16.68 7.06 -7.58
N GLU A 125 16.82 6.19 -6.58
CA GLU A 125 16.82 6.60 -5.17
C GLU A 125 18.23 6.89 -4.63
N TYR A 126 19.26 6.26 -5.21
CA TYR A 126 20.65 6.44 -4.76
C TYR A 126 21.50 7.21 -5.77
N ALA A 127 21.59 6.75 -7.02
CA ALA A 127 22.57 7.28 -7.97
C ALA A 127 22.19 8.67 -8.50
N LYS A 128 20.98 8.85 -9.04
CA LYS A 128 20.55 10.13 -9.66
C LYS A 128 20.68 11.33 -8.71
N PRO A 129 20.15 11.31 -7.48
CA PRO A 129 20.23 12.48 -6.60
C PRO A 129 21.68 12.85 -6.23
N ARG A 130 22.60 11.89 -6.28
CA ARG A 130 24.04 12.12 -6.01
C ARG A 130 24.77 12.65 -7.24
N LEU A 131 24.39 12.19 -8.43
CA LEU A 131 24.96 12.62 -9.71
C LEU A 131 24.46 14.00 -10.15
N GLU A 132 23.27 14.40 -9.70
CA GLU A 132 22.69 15.74 -9.91
C GLU A 132 23.32 16.83 -9.03
N ARG A 133 24.21 16.46 -8.09
CA ARG A 133 24.95 17.44 -7.29
C ARG A 133 25.84 18.28 -8.19
N THR A 134 25.94 19.56 -7.87
CA THR A 134 26.66 20.56 -8.66
C THR A 134 27.90 21.05 -7.96
N PHE A 135 28.88 21.44 -8.77
CA PHE A 135 29.93 22.38 -8.40
C PHE A 135 29.74 23.66 -9.19
N THR A 136 29.91 24.80 -8.52
CA THR A 136 29.93 26.10 -9.19
C THR A 136 31.37 26.46 -9.52
N ILE A 137 31.64 26.62 -10.81
CA ILE A 137 32.92 27.08 -11.33
C ILE A 137 32.78 28.58 -11.61
N SER A 138 33.56 29.41 -10.92
CA SER A 138 33.50 30.87 -11.03
C SER A 138 34.85 31.50 -11.33
N SER A 139 34.84 32.55 -12.16
CA SER A 139 36.00 33.39 -12.48
C SER A 139 35.55 34.81 -12.86
N GLY A 140 35.83 35.80 -12.00
CA GLY A 140 35.39 37.18 -12.23
C GLY A 140 33.86 37.30 -12.33
N SER A 141 33.34 37.65 -13.51
CA SER A 141 31.90 37.72 -13.79
C SER A 141 31.31 36.42 -14.35
N TYR A 142 32.16 35.44 -14.69
CA TYR A 142 31.74 34.13 -15.17
C TYR A 142 31.37 33.23 -14.00
N SER A 143 30.24 32.53 -14.13
CA SER A 143 29.80 31.49 -13.21
C SER A 143 29.04 30.42 -13.99
N LYS A 144 29.37 29.15 -13.77
CA LYS A 144 28.69 28.00 -14.39
C LYS A 144 28.59 26.86 -13.39
N ASP A 145 27.39 26.30 -13.29
CA ASP A 145 27.16 25.09 -12.51
C ASP A 145 27.39 23.87 -13.39
N VAL A 146 28.11 22.90 -12.84
CA VAL A 146 28.45 21.64 -13.52
C VAL A 146 28.06 20.50 -12.61
N THR A 147 27.28 19.55 -13.11
CA THR A 147 26.89 18.38 -12.31
C THR A 147 28.03 17.36 -12.24
N TYR A 148 27.95 16.44 -11.28
CA TYR A 148 28.87 15.30 -11.23
C TYR A 148 28.78 14.48 -12.53
N GLU A 149 27.57 14.28 -13.07
CA GLU A 149 27.35 13.57 -14.33
C GLU A 149 28.03 14.25 -15.53
N ASP A 150 27.99 15.59 -15.58
CA ASP A 150 28.68 16.38 -16.62
C ASP A 150 30.20 16.21 -16.56
N LEU A 151 30.74 16.07 -15.34
CA LEU A 151 32.15 15.76 -15.08
C LEU A 151 32.48 14.26 -15.30
N GLY A 152 31.51 13.45 -15.71
CA GLY A 152 31.71 12.03 -16.02
C GLY A 152 31.70 11.10 -14.81
N ALA A 153 31.14 11.53 -13.69
CA ALA A 153 30.84 10.62 -12.59
C ALA A 153 29.69 9.68 -12.93
N SER A 154 29.80 8.45 -12.46
CA SER A 154 28.78 7.41 -12.60
C SER A 154 28.88 6.40 -11.46
N TYR A 155 27.78 5.72 -11.17
CA TYR A 155 27.74 4.58 -10.26
C TYR A 155 27.51 3.29 -11.03
N ASP A 156 28.30 2.26 -10.77
CA ASP A 156 28.10 0.93 -11.35
C ASP A 156 27.07 0.12 -10.54
N ILE A 157 25.82 0.59 -10.59
CA ILE A 157 24.69 -0.03 -9.89
C ILE A 157 24.45 -1.45 -10.41
N ALA A 158 24.65 -1.68 -11.72
CA ALA A 158 24.42 -2.98 -12.33
C ALA A 158 25.36 -4.05 -11.76
N LYS A 159 26.65 -3.71 -11.59
CA LYS A 159 27.61 -4.60 -10.94
C LYS A 159 27.27 -4.81 -9.47
N THR A 160 26.98 -3.76 -8.70
CA THR A 160 26.61 -3.89 -7.29
C THR A 160 25.36 -4.77 -7.11
N VAL A 161 24.34 -4.63 -7.96
CA VAL A 161 23.14 -5.48 -7.93
C VAL A 161 23.46 -6.93 -8.29
N LYS A 162 24.40 -7.17 -9.21
CA LYS A 162 24.85 -8.53 -9.54
C LYS A 162 25.53 -9.19 -8.34
N GLU A 163 26.37 -8.45 -7.62
CA GLU A 163 27.00 -8.90 -6.37
C GLU A 163 25.94 -9.17 -5.30
N ALA A 164 24.97 -8.25 -5.13
CA ALA A 164 23.83 -8.39 -4.24
C ALA A 164 23.04 -9.68 -4.47
N TYR A 165 22.79 -10.00 -5.74
CA TYR A 165 22.07 -11.21 -6.12
C TYR A 165 22.86 -12.49 -5.79
N GLN A 166 24.19 -12.44 -5.86
CA GLN A 166 25.06 -13.60 -5.59
C GLN A 166 25.28 -13.84 -4.09
N LEU A 167 25.06 -12.83 -3.25
CA LEU A 167 25.23 -12.94 -1.80
C LEU A 167 24.41 -14.11 -1.24
N GLY A 168 25.11 -15.03 -0.56
CA GLY A 168 24.49 -16.15 0.12
C GLY A 168 23.93 -17.27 -0.75
N ARG A 169 24.15 -17.22 -2.08
CA ARG A 169 23.74 -18.28 -3.00
C ARG A 169 24.79 -19.38 -3.21
N SER A 170 25.87 -19.37 -2.42
CA SER A 170 26.93 -20.39 -2.49
C SER A 170 26.67 -21.55 -1.52
N GLY A 171 27.04 -22.77 -1.94
CA GLY A 171 26.93 -23.98 -1.10
C GLY A 171 25.59 -24.72 -1.21
N SER A 172 25.31 -25.57 -0.23
CA SER A 172 24.09 -26.40 -0.18
C SER A 172 22.85 -25.58 0.16
N LYS A 173 21.64 -26.08 -0.18
CA LYS A 173 20.37 -25.40 0.10
C LYS A 173 20.20 -24.99 1.56
N ALA A 174 20.64 -25.83 2.51
CA ALA A 174 20.58 -25.52 3.93
C ALA A 174 21.44 -24.29 4.31
N LYS A 175 22.65 -24.16 3.74
CA LYS A 175 23.51 -22.99 3.95
C LYS A 175 22.95 -21.73 3.32
N GLN A 176 22.33 -21.85 2.14
CA GLN A 176 21.69 -20.73 1.47
C GLN A 176 20.49 -20.21 2.29
N LEU A 177 19.70 -21.12 2.88
CA LEU A 177 18.61 -20.76 3.79
C LEU A 177 19.11 -20.03 5.03
N GLU A 178 20.12 -20.60 5.71
CA GLU A 178 20.76 -19.97 6.87
C GLU A 178 21.30 -18.57 6.52
N LYS A 179 21.90 -18.42 5.33
CA LYS A 179 22.42 -17.13 4.90
C LYS A 179 21.31 -16.13 4.56
N ALA A 180 20.20 -16.58 3.96
CA ALA A 180 19.04 -15.74 3.71
C ALA A 180 18.41 -15.22 5.01
N GLU A 181 18.25 -16.08 6.02
CA GLU A 181 17.78 -15.68 7.36
C GLU A 181 18.73 -14.67 8.01
N ASN A 182 20.04 -14.94 7.96
CA ASN A 182 21.05 -14.03 8.49
C ASN A 182 21.05 -12.64 7.82
N LEU A 183 20.79 -12.58 6.51
CA LEU A 183 20.71 -11.31 5.77
C LEU A 183 19.48 -10.51 6.19
N GLU A 184 18.35 -11.17 6.47
CA GLU A 184 17.16 -10.48 6.96
C GLU A 184 17.36 -9.87 8.34
N ASP A 185 17.99 -10.62 9.25
CA ASP A 185 18.19 -10.17 10.63
C ASP A 185 19.29 -9.10 10.75
N ARG A 186 20.44 -9.33 10.11
CA ARG A 186 21.63 -8.47 10.27
C ARG A 186 21.73 -7.37 9.23
N LYS A 187 21.08 -7.55 8.08
CA LYS A 187 21.18 -6.72 6.89
C LYS A 187 22.60 -6.71 6.31
N GLU A 188 22.69 -6.50 5.02
CA GLU A 188 23.97 -6.32 4.32
C GLU A 188 23.89 -5.05 3.48
N TYR A 189 24.91 -4.22 3.60
CA TYR A 189 24.99 -2.92 2.95
C TYR A 189 26.12 -2.94 1.94
N LEU A 190 25.77 -3.00 0.65
CA LEU A 190 26.73 -2.96 -0.43
C LEU A 190 27.03 -1.51 -0.82
N VAL A 191 28.31 -1.22 -0.97
CA VAL A 191 28.81 0.09 -1.40
C VAL A 191 28.88 0.09 -2.92
N SER A 192 28.23 1.07 -3.56
CA SER A 192 28.42 1.30 -4.99
C SER A 192 29.46 2.40 -5.16
N SER A 193 30.63 2.03 -5.67
CA SER A 193 31.73 2.96 -5.88
C SER A 193 31.41 3.98 -6.97
N LEU A 194 31.75 5.24 -6.71
CA LEU A 194 31.74 6.29 -7.72
C LEU A 194 32.92 6.06 -8.67
N SER A 195 32.64 6.04 -9.97
CA SER A 195 33.63 5.98 -11.04
C SER A 195 33.61 7.29 -11.81
N ILE A 196 34.79 7.83 -12.12
CA ILE A 196 34.93 9.09 -12.85
C ILE A 196 35.66 8.81 -14.16
N ASP A 197 35.00 9.13 -15.28
CA ASP A 197 35.66 9.15 -16.58
C ASP A 197 36.55 10.39 -16.69
N LYS A 198 37.86 10.21 -16.44
CA LYS A 198 38.85 11.28 -16.49
C LYS A 198 38.95 11.95 -17.86
N SER A 199 38.66 11.22 -18.94
CA SER A 199 38.68 11.79 -20.29
C SER A 199 37.52 12.75 -20.48
N LYS A 200 36.31 12.35 -20.05
CA LYS A 200 35.12 13.22 -20.09
C LYS A 200 35.31 14.44 -19.18
N MET A 201 35.78 14.23 -17.94
CA MET A 201 36.07 15.32 -17.01
C MET A 201 37.02 16.36 -17.62
N LYS A 202 38.15 15.90 -18.18
CA LYS A 202 39.14 16.78 -18.80
C LYS A 202 38.56 17.53 -20.01
N SER A 203 37.74 16.87 -20.82
CA SER A 203 37.06 17.53 -21.95
C SER A 203 36.13 18.64 -21.48
N THR A 204 35.24 18.35 -20.52
CA THR A 204 34.30 19.31 -19.94
C THR A 204 35.03 20.51 -19.32
N LEU A 205 36.08 20.27 -18.54
CA LEU A 205 36.86 21.34 -17.91
C LEU A 205 37.65 22.18 -18.92
N ASN A 206 38.15 21.58 -20.01
CA ASN A 206 38.81 22.33 -21.08
C ASN A 206 37.83 23.25 -21.84
N GLU A 207 36.59 22.83 -22.04
CA GLU A 207 35.55 23.68 -22.64
C GLU A 207 35.24 24.87 -21.74
N ILE A 208 35.11 24.64 -20.44
CA ILE A 208 34.88 25.69 -19.44
C ILE A 208 36.10 26.63 -19.34
N ALA A 209 37.32 26.09 -19.38
CA ALA A 209 38.54 26.89 -19.40
C ALA A 209 38.56 27.85 -20.59
N LYS A 210 38.25 27.38 -21.81
CA LYS A 210 38.17 28.24 -23.00
C LYS A 210 37.10 29.34 -22.88
N GLU A 211 35.95 29.02 -22.30
CA GLU A 211 34.90 30.01 -22.02
C GLU A 211 35.40 31.07 -21.03
N VAL A 212 36.15 30.67 -20.00
CA VAL A 212 36.71 31.58 -18.99
C VAL A 212 37.83 32.44 -19.56
N GLU A 213 38.82 31.85 -20.23
CA GLU A 213 39.99 32.53 -20.81
C GLU A 213 39.59 33.56 -21.87
N GLY A 214 38.54 33.29 -22.64
CA GLY A 214 37.96 34.29 -23.55
C GLY A 214 37.41 35.54 -22.84
N ASN A 215 37.19 35.47 -21.52
CA ASN A 215 36.65 36.55 -20.68
C ASN A 215 37.72 37.18 -19.76
N VAL A 216 38.98 36.74 -19.77
CA VAL A 216 40.07 37.30 -18.94
C VAL A 216 41.22 37.80 -19.81
N ILE A 217 41.82 38.93 -19.42
CA ILE A 217 43.06 39.42 -20.05
C ILE A 217 44.23 38.70 -19.36
N ASP A 218 44.85 37.76 -20.09
CA ASP A 218 46.17 37.16 -19.77
C ASP A 218 46.20 36.18 -18.59
N GLY A 219 45.27 35.22 -18.57
CA GLY A 219 45.21 34.21 -17.53
C GLY A 219 44.95 32.81 -18.10
N GLU A 220 45.75 31.81 -17.70
CA GLU A 220 45.55 30.40 -18.09
C GLU A 220 44.92 29.60 -16.94
N VAL A 221 43.91 28.79 -17.26
CA VAL A 221 43.24 27.92 -16.29
C VAL A 221 44.06 26.65 -16.10
N ASN A 222 44.49 26.38 -14.86
CA ASN A 222 45.16 25.12 -14.52
C ASN A 222 44.15 23.96 -14.43
N VAL A 223 43.76 23.41 -15.58
CA VAL A 223 42.78 22.33 -15.71
C VAL A 223 43.18 21.07 -14.94
N ASP A 224 44.47 20.72 -14.92
CA ASP A 224 44.93 19.51 -14.23
C ASP A 224 44.78 19.64 -12.70
N ALA A 225 45.06 20.82 -12.14
CA ALA A 225 44.84 21.08 -10.70
C ALA A 225 43.35 21.16 -10.34
N LEU A 226 42.51 21.72 -11.22
CA LEU A 226 41.05 21.70 -11.03
C LEU A 226 40.51 20.27 -11.05
N MET A 227 40.98 19.45 -11.99
CA MET A 227 40.61 18.04 -12.10
C MET A 227 40.94 17.26 -10.83
N GLU A 228 42.14 17.43 -10.27
CA GLU A 228 42.57 16.75 -9.05
C GLU A 228 41.70 17.13 -7.84
N ASN A 229 41.40 18.42 -7.67
CA ASN A 229 40.56 18.90 -6.57
C ASN A 229 39.12 18.41 -6.70
N LEU A 230 38.54 18.51 -7.90
CA LEU A 230 37.18 18.02 -8.18
C LEU A 230 37.07 16.51 -7.98
N GLU A 231 38.04 15.73 -8.46
CA GLU A 231 38.07 14.28 -8.27
C GLU A 231 38.07 13.92 -6.77
N LYS A 232 38.91 14.60 -5.98
CA LYS A 232 38.99 14.38 -4.53
C LYS A 232 37.67 14.71 -3.84
N ASP A 233 37.06 15.84 -4.17
CA ASP A 233 35.86 16.33 -3.49
C ASP A 233 34.60 15.54 -3.87
N MET A 234 34.55 15.00 -5.09
CA MET A 234 33.54 14.03 -5.51
C MET A 234 33.64 12.71 -4.74
N LEU A 235 34.86 12.22 -4.50
CA LEU A 235 35.08 10.96 -3.78
C LEU A 235 34.70 11.04 -2.29
N ILE A 236 34.87 12.19 -1.66
CA ILE A 236 34.43 12.43 -0.27
C ILE A 236 32.96 12.85 -0.17
N GLY A 237 32.28 13.02 -1.31
CA GLY A 237 30.85 13.31 -1.37
C GLY A 237 30.46 14.72 -0.94
N GLN A 238 31.36 15.71 -1.08
CA GLN A 238 31.06 17.10 -0.75
C GLN A 238 30.20 17.77 -1.83
N ASN A 239 29.09 18.38 -1.42
CA ASN A 239 28.21 19.19 -2.27
C ASN A 239 28.39 20.69 -1.99
N ASP A 240 27.93 21.53 -2.93
CA ASP A 240 27.84 22.98 -2.78
C ASP A 240 29.19 23.70 -2.59
N ILE A 241 30.28 23.13 -3.14
CA ILE A 241 31.59 23.78 -3.17
C ILE A 241 31.65 24.75 -4.36
N VAL A 242 32.03 26.00 -4.08
CA VAL A 242 32.40 26.97 -5.09
C VAL A 242 33.89 26.84 -5.38
N TYR A 243 34.25 26.40 -6.58
CA TYR A 243 35.64 26.41 -7.02
C TYR A 243 35.94 27.73 -7.69
N ASN A 244 36.74 28.54 -7.00
CA ASN A 244 37.37 29.69 -7.63
C ASN A 244 38.51 29.19 -8.51
N ILE A 245 38.42 29.42 -9.82
CA ILE A 245 39.47 29.00 -10.75
C ILE A 245 40.75 29.79 -10.44
N PRO A 246 41.87 29.14 -10.07
CA PRO A 246 43.13 29.83 -9.90
C PRO A 246 43.66 30.22 -11.28
N ILE A 247 43.53 31.49 -11.63
CA ILE A 247 44.08 32.08 -12.84
C ILE A 247 45.59 32.26 -12.63
N LYS A 248 46.42 31.63 -13.46
CA LYS A 248 47.86 31.91 -13.50
C LYS A 248 48.10 33.03 -14.51
N TYR A 249 48.77 34.08 -14.05
CA TYR A 249 49.31 35.19 -14.84
C TYR A 249 50.80 34.97 -15.09
#